data_AF-A0A927W3I7-F1
#
_entry.id   AF-A0A927W3I7-F1
#
_cell.length_a   1.000
_cell.length_b   1.000
_cell.length_c   1.000
_cell.angle_alpha   90.00
_cell.angle_beta   90.00
_cell.angle_gamma   90.00
#
_symmetry.space_group_name_H-M   'P 1'
#
loop_
_entity.id
_entity.type
_entity.pdbx_description
1 polymer ?
#
loop_
_entity_poly.entity_id
_entity_poly.type
_entity_poly.pdbx_seq_one_letter_code
_entity_poly.pdbx_strand_id
1 'polypeptide(L)' 'MMLMTGAQYIESLKKLNTRVYMFGEKIDNWVDHPMIRPSINCVAVTYDLAQDPQYADLMTAKSNL' A
#
# COMPACT_ATOMS: atom_id res chain seq x y z
N MET A 1 3.92 -2.18 17.37
CA MET A 1 4.27 -1.25 16.28
C MET A 1 2.96 -0.72 15.71
N MET A 2 2.84 0.59 15.52
CA MET A 2 1.68 1.16 14.82
C MET A 2 1.84 0.84 13.33
N LEU A 3 0.83 0.24 12.69
CA LEU A 3 0.83 -0.01 11.25
C LEU A 3 0.90 1.34 10.50
N MET A 4 1.35 1.33 9.25
CA MET A 4 1.32 2.55 8.41
C MET A 4 -0.14 2.94 8.11
N THR A 5 -0.40 4.22 7.87
CA THR A 5 -1.65 4.67 7.22
C THR A 5 -1.60 4.39 5.72
N GLY A 6 -2.74 4.42 5.03
CA GLY A 6 -2.82 4.27 3.58
C GLY A 6 -1.97 5.30 2.83
N ALA A 7 -1.94 6.55 3.31
CA ALA A 7 -1.07 7.58 2.75
C ALA A 7 0.42 7.27 2.95
N GLN A 8 0.81 6.81 4.15
CA GLN A 8 2.19 6.40 4.43
C GLN A 8 2.60 5.18 3.60
N TYR A 9 1.67 4.24 3.38
CA TYR A 9 1.88 3.10 2.49
C TYR A 9 2.19 3.56 1.05
N ILE A 10 1.38 4.45 0.47
CA ILE A 10 1.63 4.97 -0.89
C ILE A 10 2.98 5.69 -0.99
N GLU A 11 3.30 6.54 -0.01
CA GLU A 11 4.59 7.23 0.02
C GLU A 11 5.77 6.26 0.23
N SER A 12 5.57 5.15 0.94
CA SER A 12 6.59 4.09 1.04
C SER A 12 6.88 3.46 -0.31
N LEU A 13 5.85 3.23 -1.15
CA LEU A 13 6.01 2.65 -2.48
C LEU A 13 6.82 3.55 -3.42
N LYS A 14 6.63 4.87 -3.34
CA LYS A 14 7.40 5.83 -4.15
C LYS A 14 8.89 5.86 -3.82
N LYS A 15 9.25 5.46 -2.60
CA LYS A 15 10.66 5.36 -2.16
C LYS A 15 11.33 4.07 -2.61
N LEU A 16 10.56 3.09 -3.09
CA LEU A 16 11.10 1.84 -3.59
C LEU A 16 11.66 2.04 -5.00
N ASN A 17 12.89 1.56 -5.22
CA ASN A 17 13.50 1.50 -6.55
C ASN A 17 13.04 0.23 -7.29
N THR A 18 11.72 0.06 -7.42
CA THR A 18 11.10 -1.12 -8.04
C THR A 18 11.16 -1.00 -9.56
N ARG A 19 11.69 -2.04 -10.23
CA ARG A 19 11.65 -2.13 -11.70
C ARG A 19 10.34 -2.76 -12.14
N VAL A 20 9.45 -1.96 -12.71
CA VAL A 20 8.14 -2.41 -13.19
C VAL A 20 8.11 -2.38 -14.72
N TYR A 21 7.61 -3.45 -15.31
CA TYR A 21 7.41 -3.57 -16.76
C TYR A 21 5.94 -3.90 -17.05
N MET A 22 5.38 -3.28 -18.09
CA MET A 22 4.01 -3.51 -18.52
C MET A 22 3.95 -3.37 -20.04
N PHE A 23 3.29 -4.31 -20.73
CA PHE A 23 3.24 -4.38 -22.20
C PHE A 23 4.62 -4.37 -22.89
N GLY A 24 5.65 -4.89 -22.22
CA GLY A 24 7.03 -4.93 -22.76
C GLY A 24 7.84 -3.65 -22.53
N GLU A 25 7.24 -2.60 -21.96
CA GLU A 25 7.90 -1.34 -21.66
C GLU A 25 8.17 -1.18 -20.17
N LYS A 26 9.29 -0.50 -19.83
CA LYS A 26 9.61 -0.15 -18.44
C LYS A 26 8.81 1.08 -18.02
N ILE A 27 8.21 1.02 -16.83
CA ILE A 27 7.48 2.14 -16.24
C ILE A 27 8.30 2.72 -15.10
N ASP A 28 8.69 3.99 -15.22
CA ASP A 28 9.44 4.67 -14.17
C ASP A 28 8.52 5.15 -13.03
N ASN A 29 7.36 5.74 -13.34
CA ASN A 29 6.38 6.15 -12.32
C ASN A 29 5.22 5.16 -12.21
N TRP A 30 5.50 3.96 -11.69
CA TRP A 30 4.51 2.89 -11.59
C TRP A 30 3.44 3.14 -10.51
N VAL A 31 3.77 3.89 -9.45
CA VAL A 31 2.84 4.16 -8.34
C VAL A 31 1.68 5.05 -8.78
N ASP A 32 1.96 6.06 -9.60
CA ASP A 32 0.92 6.95 -10.12
C ASP A 32 0.32 6.46 -11.46
N HIS A 33 0.76 5.31 -11.97
CA HIS A 33 0.30 4.79 -13.26
C HIS A 33 -1.22 4.47 -13.21
N PRO A 34 -2.04 4.95 -14.16
CA PRO A 34 -3.50 4.87 -14.08
C PRO A 34 -4.06 3.44 -14.00
N MET A 35 -3.36 2.46 -14.58
CA MET A 35 -3.75 1.04 -14.48
C MET A 35 -3.35 0.37 -13.16
N ILE A 36 -2.35 0.89 -12.46
CA ILE A 36 -1.83 0.28 -11.22
C ILE A 36 -2.42 0.98 -9.99
N ARG A 37 -2.66 2.28 -10.08
CA ARG A 37 -3.16 3.12 -9.01
C ARG A 37 -4.45 2.60 -8.35
N PRO A 38 -5.46 2.07 -9.07
CA PRO A 38 -6.65 1.51 -8.43
C PRO A 38 -6.33 0.36 -7.47
N SER A 39 -5.42 -0.53 -7.85
CA SER A 39 -4.98 -1.65 -7.02
C SER A 39 -4.22 -1.15 -5.78
N ILE A 40 -3.33 -0.16 -5.95
CA ILE A 40 -2.61 0.47 -4.82
C ILE A 40 -3.60 1.12 -3.85
N ASN A 41 -4.60 1.84 -4.36
CA ASN A 41 -5.62 2.47 -3.52
C ASN A 41 -6.43 1.44 -2.74
N CYS A 42 -6.78 0.31 -3.35
CA CYS A 42 -7.47 -0.79 -2.67
C CYS A 42 -6.65 -1.29 -1.47
N VAL A 43 -5.35 -1.51 -1.66
CA VAL A 43 -4.47 -1.91 -0.57
C VAL A 43 -4.30 -0.79 0.46
N ALA A 44 -4.17 0.47 0.05
CA ALA A 44 -4.09 1.60 0.96
C ALA A 44 -5.29 1.69 1.92
N VAL A 45 -6.50 1.40 1.44
CA VAL A 45 -7.72 1.35 2.27
C VAL A 45 -7.60 0.27 3.35
N THR A 46 -6.98 -0.89 3.07
CA THR A 46 -6.78 -1.92 4.11
C THR A 46 -5.86 -1.46 5.23
N TYR A 47 -4.87 -0.61 4.92
CA TYR A 47 -4.02 0.03 5.94
C TYR A 47 -4.81 1.04 6.78
N ASP A 48 -5.67 1.84 6.15
CA ASP A 48 -6.53 2.80 6.86
C ASP A 48 -7.54 2.07 7.77
N LEU A 49 -8.18 1.02 7.28
CA LEU A 49 -9.11 0.20 8.07
C LEU A 49 -8.42 -0.52 9.24
N ALA A 50 -7.15 -0.90 9.10
CA ALA A 50 -6.37 -1.47 10.20
C ALA A 50 -6.06 -0.45 11.32
N GLN A 51 -6.20 0.85 11.05
CA GLN A 51 -6.08 1.92 12.07
C GLN A 51 -7.42 2.26 12.73
N ASP A 52 -8.55 1.81 12.16
CA ASP A 52 -9.86 2.10 12.72
C ASP A 52 -10.08 1.25 13.99
N PRO A 53 -10.28 1.88 15.17
CA PRO A 53 -10.54 1.16 16.41
C PRO A 53 -11.75 0.22 16.32
N GLN A 54 -12.73 0.52 15.47
CA GLN A 54 -13.91 -0.31 15.25
C GLN A 54 -13.57 -1.68 14.64
N TYR A 55 -12.54 -1.74 13.79
CA TYR A 55 -12.15 -2.94 13.06
C TYR A 55 -10.84 -3.56 13.59
N ALA A 56 -10.26 -3.00 14.65
CA ALA A 56 -8.96 -3.41 15.18
C ALA A 56 -8.88 -4.93 15.48
N ASP A 57 -9.93 -5.51 16.04
CA ASP A 57 -9.99 -6.94 16.40
C ASP A 57 -9.98 -7.87 15.17
N LEU A 58 -10.48 -7.40 14.02
CA LEU A 58 -10.52 -8.17 12.77
C LEU A 58 -9.28 -7.91 11.90
N MET A 59 -8.80 -6.67 11.89
CA MET A 59 -7.77 -6.20 10.97
C MET A 59 -6.35 -6.30 11.54
N THR A 60 -6.19 -6.54 12.85
CA THR A 60 -4.87 -6.58 13.50
C THR A 60 -4.69 -7.85 14.33
N ALA A 61 -3.42 -8.25 14.48
CA ALA A 61 -3.02 -9.30 15.39
C ALA A 61 -1.71 -8.91 16.08
N LYS A 62 -1.48 -9.42 17.29
CA LYS A 62 -0.25 -9.18 18.01
C LYS A 62 0.85 -10.08 17.45
N SER A 63 1.92 -9.47 16.93
CA SER A 63 3.15 -10.19 16.57
C SER A 63 3.79 -10.81 17.83
N ASN A 64 4.27 -12.05 17.70
CA ASN A 64 5.06 -12.74 18.73
C ASN A 64 6.58 -12.51 18.57
N LEU A 65 6.98 -11.86 17.46
CA LEU A 65 8.33 -11.36 17.20
C LEU A 65 8.52 -9.98 17.84
#